data_AF-A0A453MCT5-F1
#
_entry.id   AF-A0A453MCT5-F1
#
_cell.length_a   1.000
_cell.length_b   1.000
_cell.length_c   1.000
_cell.angle_alpha   90.00
_cell.angle_beta   90.00
_cell.angle_gamma   90.00
#
_symmetry.space_group_name_H-M   'P 1'
#
loop_
_entity.id
_entity.type
_entity.pdbx_description
1 polymer ?
#
loop_
_entity_poly.entity_id
_entity_poly.type
_entity_poly.pdbx_seq_one_letter_code
_entity_poly.pdbx_strand_id
1 'polypeptide(L)'
;MHATISGKQRCISPPLPPATRSPRVCWETMQGDLVRLVASRLLAGNLLDYVRFRAVCVQWRSETLCPRGRGVVDPRFHPRRWTMFPEGRGLYPGHPGLGDYVRFFNLDSGVFVRVRLPLFTNH
;
A
#
# COMPACT_ATOMS: atom_id res chain seq x y z
N MET A 1 -24.56 -13.41 22.81
CA MET A 1 -23.61 -12.67 23.67
C MET A 1 -23.19 -11.41 22.92
N HIS A 2 -23.48 -10.27 23.53
CA HIS A 2 -23.33 -8.93 22.96
C HIS A 2 -21.86 -8.52 22.77
N ALA A 3 -21.59 -7.79 21.70
CA ALA A 3 -20.65 -6.67 21.71
C ALA A 3 -21.06 -5.65 20.62
N THR A 4 -21.96 -4.74 20.98
CA THR A 4 -22.24 -3.54 20.19
C THR A 4 -21.10 -2.55 20.46
N ILE A 5 -20.17 -2.40 19.52
CA ILE A 5 -19.16 -1.33 19.61
C ILE A 5 -19.71 -0.10 18.89
N SER A 6 -20.30 0.78 19.68
CA SER A 6 -20.58 2.17 19.32
C SER A 6 -19.31 2.99 19.52
N GLY A 7 -18.76 3.54 18.44
CA GLY A 7 -17.56 4.37 18.43
C GLY A 7 -17.73 5.62 17.55
N LYS A 8 -18.47 6.59 18.10
CA LYS A 8 -18.62 8.03 17.76
C LYS A 8 -18.02 8.55 16.43
N GLN A 9 -18.94 8.84 15.51
CA GLN A 9 -18.92 9.94 14.54
C GLN A 9 -18.27 11.23 15.08
N ARG A 10 -17.26 11.80 14.40
CA ARG A 10 -17.08 13.27 14.25
C ARG A 10 -16.24 13.65 13.02
N CYS A 11 -16.85 13.66 11.83
CA CYS A 11 -16.53 14.69 10.83
C CYS A 11 -17.19 16.01 11.31
N ILE A 12 -16.69 16.68 12.36
CA ILE A 12 -17.21 18.00 12.78
C ILE A 12 -16.24 19.09 12.36
N SER A 13 -16.62 19.84 11.32
CA SER A 13 -16.09 21.19 11.07
C SER A 13 -17.03 22.20 11.74
N PRO A 14 -16.53 23.35 12.23
CA PRO A 14 -17.38 24.41 12.78
C PRO A 14 -18.39 24.93 11.73
N PRO A 15 -19.54 25.47 12.14
CA PRO A 15 -20.56 25.94 11.21
C PRO A 15 -20.07 27.24 10.54
N LEU A 16 -19.80 27.17 9.24
CA LEU A 16 -19.67 28.33 8.36
C LEU A 16 -21.04 28.59 7.67
N PRO A 17 -21.33 29.85 7.29
CA PRO A 17 -22.64 30.32 6.84
C PRO A 17 -23.16 29.62 5.57
N PRO A 18 -24.46 29.77 5.24
CA PRO A 18 -25.15 28.94 4.25
C PRO A 18 -24.82 29.39 2.82
N ALA A 19 -23.63 29.06 2.36
CA ALA A 19 -23.36 28.89 0.94
C ALA A 19 -23.33 27.38 0.69
N THR A 20 -24.36 26.90 -0.02
CA THR A 20 -24.53 25.54 -0.60
C THR A 20 -23.29 24.65 -0.49
N ARG A 21 -23.13 24.02 0.67
CA ARG A 21 -22.01 23.11 0.92
C ARG A 21 -22.38 21.78 0.29
N SER A 22 -21.75 21.46 -0.84
CA SER A 22 -21.73 20.09 -1.35
C SER A 22 -21.44 19.15 -0.17
N PRO A 23 -22.26 18.11 0.06
CA PRO A 23 -22.05 17.22 1.19
C PRO A 23 -20.62 16.71 1.15
N ARG A 24 -19.86 16.98 2.23
CA ARG A 24 -18.50 16.46 2.36
C ARG A 24 -18.61 14.94 2.38
N VAL A 25 -18.14 14.30 1.31
CA VAL A 25 -18.08 12.84 1.22
C VAL A 25 -17.00 12.38 2.21
N CYS A 26 -17.42 11.87 3.37
CA CYS A 26 -16.51 11.22 4.31
C CYS A 26 -16.28 9.79 3.80
N TRP A 27 -15.23 9.59 3.00
CA TRP A 27 -14.85 8.27 2.46
C TRP A 27 -14.65 7.19 3.54
N GLU A 28 -14.38 7.60 4.77
CA GLU A 28 -14.30 6.72 5.95
C GLU A 28 -15.60 5.94 6.22
N THR A 29 -16.77 6.48 5.83
CA THR A 29 -18.08 5.83 6.01
C THR A 29 -18.47 4.90 4.86
N MET A 30 -17.54 4.65 3.93
CA MET A 30 -17.76 3.71 2.83
C MET A 30 -18.03 2.30 3.38
N GLN A 31 -19.04 1.62 2.82
CA GLN A 31 -19.41 0.26 3.24
C GLN A 31 -18.24 -0.71 3.09
N GLY A 32 -18.03 -1.58 4.08
CA GLY A 32 -16.91 -2.52 4.12
C GLY A 32 -16.81 -3.41 2.87
N ASP A 33 -17.95 -3.86 2.34
CA ASP A 33 -17.96 -4.69 1.12
C ASP A 33 -17.46 -3.94 -0.12
N LEU A 34 -17.76 -2.64 -0.23
CA LEU A 34 -17.23 -1.81 -1.31
C LEU A 34 -15.72 -1.57 -1.13
N VAL A 35 -15.27 -1.32 0.11
CA VAL A 35 -13.84 -1.20 0.44
C VAL A 35 -13.11 -2.48 0.05
N ARG A 36 -13.65 -3.64 0.40
CA ARG A 36 -13.10 -4.96 0.06
C ARG A 36 -13.08 -5.22 -1.44
N LEU A 37 -14.13 -4.81 -2.17
CA LEU A 37 -14.21 -4.94 -3.63
C LEU A 37 -13.19 -4.06 -4.35
N VAL A 38 -13.02 -2.80 -3.93
CA VAL A 38 -11.98 -1.92 -4.48
C VAL A 38 -10.60 -2.49 -4.16
N ALA A 39 -10.38 -2.90 -2.91
CA ALA A 39 -9.13 -3.47 -2.47
C ALA A 39 -8.76 -4.75 -3.24
N SER A 40 -9.72 -5.62 -3.55
CA SER A 40 -9.46 -6.83 -4.33
C SER A 40 -9.03 -6.51 -5.77
N ARG A 41 -9.64 -5.51 -6.41
CA ARG A 41 -9.25 -5.05 -7.75
C ARG A 41 -7.86 -4.41 -7.76
N LEU A 42 -7.56 -3.56 -6.77
CA LEU A 42 -6.23 -2.97 -6.64
C LEU A 42 -5.15 -4.02 -6.41
N LEU A 43 -5.42 -5.02 -5.55
CA LEU A 43 -4.47 -6.11 -5.27
C LEU A 43 -4.24 -7.03 -6.48
N ALA A 44 -5.24 -7.19 -7.35
CA ALA A 44 -5.08 -7.92 -8.61
C ALA A 44 -4.12 -7.20 -9.57
N GLY A 45 -4.13 -5.87 -9.59
CA GLY A 45 -3.27 -5.05 -10.43
C GLY A 45 -1.89 -4.78 -9.81
N ASN A 46 -1.84 -3.89 -8.81
CA ASN A 46 -0.61 -3.36 -8.24
C ASN A 46 -0.65 -3.35 -6.71
N LEU A 47 0.28 -4.09 -6.10
CA LEU A 47 0.46 -4.15 -4.65
C LEU A 47 0.69 -2.77 -4.02
N LEU A 48 1.40 -1.87 -4.70
CA LEU A 48 1.71 -0.55 -4.15
C LEU A 48 0.44 0.28 -3.98
N ASP A 49 -0.46 0.24 -4.95
CA ASP A 49 -1.73 0.97 -4.90
C ASP A 49 -2.67 0.38 -3.85
N TYR A 50 -2.65 -0.94 -3.67
CA TYR A 50 -3.30 -1.59 -2.54
C TYR A 50 -2.77 -1.09 -1.18
N VAL A 51 -1.44 -0.99 -1.01
CA VAL A 51 -0.85 -0.48 0.25
C VAL A 51 -1.22 0.98 0.49
N ARG A 52 -1.20 1.82 -0.55
CA ARG A 52 -1.63 3.23 -0.48
C ARG A 52 -3.12 3.35 -0.12
N PHE A 53 -3.97 2.52 -0.71
CA PHE A 53 -5.40 2.45 -0.37
C PHE A 53 -5.61 2.13 1.12
N ARG A 54 -4.85 1.18 1.67
CA ARG A 54 -4.88 0.86 3.12
C ARG A 54 -4.28 1.95 4.02
N ALA A 55 -3.57 2.91 3.46
CA ALA A 55 -2.97 4.01 4.21
C ALA A 55 -3.95 5.16 4.46
N VAL A 56 -5.07 5.22 3.72
CA VAL A 56 -6.05 6.32 3.78
C VAL A 56 -6.60 6.57 5.18
N CYS A 57 -7.15 5.54 5.83
CA CYS A 57 -7.66 5.64 7.20
C CYS A 57 -7.65 4.29 7.91
N VAL A 58 -7.86 4.30 9.23
CA VAL A 58 -7.87 3.09 10.06
C VAL A 58 -9.01 2.15 9.68
N GLN A 59 -10.20 2.68 9.35
CA GLN A 59 -11.37 1.89 8.97
C GLN A 59 -11.11 1.08 7.69
N TRP A 60 -10.58 1.72 6.64
CA TRP A 60 -10.27 1.00 5.40
C TRP A 60 -9.17 -0.05 5.60
N ARG A 61 -8.24 0.22 6.51
CA ARG A 61 -7.19 -0.71 6.87
C ARG A 61 -7.72 -1.95 7.60
N SER A 62 -8.75 -1.82 8.45
CA SER A 62 -9.37 -2.94 9.16
C SER A 62 -10.25 -3.80 8.24
N GLU A 63 -10.87 -3.22 7.22
CA GLU A 63 -11.70 -3.94 6.24
C GLU A 63 -10.88 -4.75 5.22
N THR A 64 -9.55 -4.64 5.21
CA THR A 64 -8.69 -5.21 4.17
C THR A 64 -7.60 -6.11 4.73
N LEU A 65 -7.24 -7.15 3.96
CA LEU A 65 -6.21 -8.11 4.34
C LEU A 65 -4.85 -7.43 4.63
N CYS A 66 -4.18 -7.87 5.68
CA CYS A 66 -2.85 -7.34 6.01
C CYS A 66 -1.78 -8.00 5.13
N PRO A 67 -0.95 -7.25 4.38
CA PRO A 67 0.11 -7.82 3.55
C PRO A 67 1.29 -8.37 4.36
N ARG A 68 1.43 -7.97 5.63
CA ARG A 68 2.55 -8.36 6.50
C ARG A 68 2.58 -9.88 6.69
N GLY A 69 3.75 -10.48 6.45
CA GLY A 69 3.95 -11.93 6.56
C GLY A 69 3.25 -12.77 5.48
N ARG A 70 2.46 -12.15 4.60
CA ARG A 70 1.72 -12.87 3.55
C ARG A 70 2.42 -12.84 2.19
N GLY A 71 3.36 -11.92 1.99
CA GLY A 71 4.10 -11.78 0.73
C GLY A 71 5.02 -12.94 0.36
N VAL A 72 5.17 -13.96 1.22
CA VAL A 72 5.92 -15.20 0.91
C VAL A 72 4.99 -16.32 0.44
N VAL A 73 3.77 -16.39 0.99
CA VAL A 73 2.85 -17.53 0.79
C VAL A 73 1.67 -17.20 -0.11
N ASP A 74 1.31 -15.93 -0.23
CA ASP A 74 0.14 -15.48 -0.96
C ASP A 74 0.60 -14.64 -2.18
N PRO A 75 0.54 -15.21 -3.39
CA PRO A 75 1.00 -14.58 -4.62
C PRO A 75 0.32 -13.25 -4.95
N ARG A 76 -0.83 -12.96 -4.35
CA ARG A 76 -1.53 -11.68 -4.53
C ARG A 76 -0.73 -10.52 -3.92
N PHE A 77 0.08 -10.80 -2.90
CA PHE A 77 0.99 -9.85 -2.28
C PHE A 77 2.40 -9.86 -2.88
N HIS A 78 2.61 -10.58 -3.98
CA HIS A 78 3.89 -10.51 -4.69
C HIS A 78 3.93 -9.22 -5.53
N PRO A 79 5.00 -8.42 -5.43
CA PRO A 79 5.22 -7.31 -6.35
C PRO A 79 5.22 -7.83 -7.80
N ARG A 80 4.42 -7.24 -8.69
CA ARG A 80 4.34 -7.63 -10.11
C ARG A 80 5.10 -6.66 -11.01
N ARG A 81 5.65 -7.18 -12.11
CA ARG A 81 6.29 -6.39 -13.18
C ARG A 81 7.40 -5.47 -12.68
N TRP A 82 8.12 -5.95 -11.67
CA TRP A 82 9.37 -5.37 -11.23
C TRP A 82 10.52 -6.10 -11.92
N THR A 83 11.47 -5.34 -12.42
CA THR A 83 12.75 -5.87 -12.89
C THR A 83 13.87 -5.27 -12.06
N MET A 84 14.95 -6.03 -11.89
CA MET A 84 16.16 -5.53 -11.27
C MET A 84 16.79 -4.50 -12.20
N PHE A 85 17.13 -3.32 -11.68
CA PHE A 85 17.70 -2.26 -12.49
C PHE A 85 19.19 -2.55 -12.77
N PRO A 86 19.65 -2.49 -14.02
CA PRO A 86 21.07 -2.64 -14.33
C PRO A 86 21.83 -1.39 -13.88
N GLU A 87 22.70 -1.55 -12.91
CA GLU A 87 23.45 -0.45 -12.28
C GLU A 87 24.54 0.14 -13.19
N GLY A 88 24.98 -0.63 -14.19
CA GLY A 88 25.97 -0.22 -15.20
C GLY A 88 27.39 -0.03 -14.63
N ARG A 89 28.35 0.28 -15.50
CA ARG A 89 29.75 0.63 -15.12
C ARG A 89 30.45 -0.42 -14.23
N GLY A 90 30.13 -1.70 -14.41
CA GLY A 90 30.68 -2.80 -13.59
C GLY A 90 30.07 -2.92 -12.19
N LEU A 91 29.07 -2.10 -11.84
CA LEU A 91 28.33 -2.24 -10.60
C LEU A 91 27.33 -3.39 -10.73
N TYR A 92 27.38 -4.32 -9.77
CA TYR A 92 26.39 -5.38 -9.64
C TYR A 92 25.35 -5.02 -8.55
N PRO A 93 24.16 -5.63 -8.58
CA PRO A 93 23.15 -5.45 -7.54
C PRO A 93 23.71 -5.77 -6.15
N GLY A 94 23.67 -4.80 -5.22
CA GLY A 94 24.24 -4.99 -3.88
C GLY A 94 25.74 -4.71 -3.79
N HIS A 95 26.35 -4.12 -4.83
CA HIS A 95 27.74 -3.69 -4.80
C HIS A 95 27.97 -2.65 -3.67
N PRO A 96 29.13 -2.66 -2.96
CA PRO A 96 29.43 -1.72 -1.89
C PRO A 96 29.36 -0.24 -2.31
N GLY A 97 29.76 0.05 -3.55
CA GLY A 97 29.60 1.37 -4.19
C GLY A 97 28.15 1.85 -4.34
N LEU A 98 27.16 0.98 -4.12
CA LEU A 98 25.72 1.29 -4.05
C LEU A 98 25.18 1.22 -2.61
N GLY A 99 26.05 0.99 -1.63
CA GLY A 99 25.73 0.84 -0.21
C GLY A 99 25.03 -0.48 0.13
N ASP A 100 25.31 -1.56 -0.61
CA ASP A 100 24.66 -2.88 -0.46
C ASP A 100 23.17 -2.89 -0.80
N TYR A 101 22.75 -1.95 -1.66
CA TYR A 101 21.37 -1.88 -2.13
C TYR A 101 21.22 -2.43 -3.53
N VAL A 102 20.03 -2.95 -3.78
CA VAL A 102 19.53 -3.30 -5.10
C VAL A 102 18.38 -2.37 -5.44
N ARG A 103 18.34 -1.91 -6.69
CA ARG A 103 17.23 -1.13 -7.20
C ARG A 103 16.33 -2.02 -8.07
N PHE A 104 15.03 -1.84 -7.88
CA PHE A 104 14.00 -2.44 -8.70
C PHE A 104 13.24 -1.33 -9.43
N PHE A 105 12.91 -1.60 -10.69
CA PHE A 105 12.14 -0.72 -11.54
C PHE A 105 10.79 -1.38 -11.87
N ASN A 106 9.70 -0.65 -11.67
CA ASN A 106 8.37 -1.11 -12.05
C ASN A 106 8.07 -0.72 -13.50
N LEU A 107 7.82 -1.72 -14.35
CA LEU A 107 7.61 -1.54 -15.78
C LEU A 107 6.29 -0.84 -16.15
N ASP A 108 5.34 -0.76 -15.22
CA ASP A 108 4.04 -0.11 -15.45
C ASP A 108 4.01 1.36 -15.04
N SER A 109 4.55 1.63 -13.85
CA SER A 109 4.45 2.95 -13.21
C SER A 109 5.71 3.79 -13.35
N GLY A 110 6.81 3.21 -13.81
CA GLY A 110 8.11 3.88 -13.86
C GLY A 110 8.73 4.16 -12.49
N VAL A 111 8.15 3.63 -11.42
CA VAL A 111 8.61 3.85 -10.04
C VAL A 111 9.86 3.00 -9.75
N PHE A 112 10.81 3.60 -9.03
CA PHE A 112 11.99 2.92 -8.49
C PHE A 112 11.84 2.64 -7.00
N VAL A 113 12.28 1.46 -6.58
CA VAL A 113 12.42 1.09 -5.17
C VAL A 113 13.84 0.61 -4.93
N ARG A 114 14.42 1.00 -3.79
CA ARG A 114 15.76 0.61 -3.36
C ARG A 114 15.64 -0.24 -2.10
N VAL A 115 16.16 -1.46 -2.14
CA VAL A 115 16.06 -2.44 -1.04
C VAL A 115 17.46 -2.85 -0.63
N ARG A 116 17.74 -2.83 0.67
CA ARG A 116 18.97 -3.41 1.20
C ARG A 116 18.78 -4.92 1.21
N LEU A 117 19.50 -5.63 0.35
CA LEU A 117 19.55 -7.08 0.43
C LEU A 117 20.63 -7.40 1.46
N PRO A 118 20.32 -8.10 2.57
CA PRO A 118 21.37 -8.62 3.41
C PRO A 118 22.16 -9.61 2.55
N LEU A 119 23.37 -9.21 2.14
CA LEU A 119 24.30 -10.12 1.49
C LEU A 119 24.53 -11.24 2.50
N PHE A 120 24.10 -12.46 2.17
CA PHE A 120 24.40 -13.62 3.00
C PHE A 120 25.92 -13.80 2.96
N THR A 121 26.61 -13.49 4.05
CA THR A 121 28.08 -13.43 4.10
C THR A 121 28.77 -14.79 4.03
N ASN A 122 28.05 -15.88 3.79
CA ASN A 122 28.62 -17.21 3.65
C ASN A 122 27.90 -17.94 2.50
N HIS A 123 28.62 -18.15 1.39
CA HIS A 123 28.31 -19.14 0.38
C HIS A 123 29.56 -19.98 0.16
#